data_AF-A0A352WSD0-F1
#
_entry.id   AF-A0A352WSD0-F1
#
_cell.length_a   1.000
_cell.length_b   1.000
_cell.length_c   1.000
_cell.angle_alpha   90.00
_cell.angle_beta   90.00
_cell.angle_gamma   90.00
#
_symmetry.space_group_name_H-M   'P 1'
#
loop_
_entity.id
_entity.type
_entity.pdbx_description
1 polymer ?
#
loop_
_entity_poly.entity_id
_entity_poly.type
_entity_poly.pdbx_seq_one_letter_code
_entity_poly.pdbx_strand_id
1 'polypeptide(L)'
;MKKNMYARIASFLFLMLVGLSSLAFYTNQIKAWVGLDQSGNGQPLVEGVNDGDDVVNNALKSKMTYVQVNTFIRDALGQNVKNDNGRLVMKLNNGYLTYYYERTSDEKINQQVSYYTDLYQYCKGKNIPMIYFQAPNKVDPDNPQLPDGYTDNCNDAIDRYLKGLKSNGVPYVDLRTALKNDFDNYYECFFITDHHWLPETAFWASGKILVNLGNAYNIEYNKIVTNENQYSKRVYNEWFLGSLGKKAGKNWSGVDN
;
A
#
# COMPACT_ATOMS: atom_id res chain seq x y z
N MET A 1 -25.90 -36.72 8.57
CA MET A 1 -24.73 -37.18 9.38
C MET A 1 -23.38 -36.80 8.79
N LYS A 2 -23.08 -37.10 7.51
CA LYS A 2 -21.75 -36.83 6.91
C LYS A 2 -21.30 -35.36 6.94
N LYS A 3 -22.20 -34.39 6.71
CA LYS A 3 -21.88 -32.94 6.76
C LYS A 3 -21.37 -32.47 8.13
N ASN A 4 -21.95 -32.98 9.23
CA ASN A 4 -21.50 -32.68 10.59
C ASN A 4 -20.17 -33.35 10.94
N MET A 5 -19.86 -34.49 10.32
CA MET A 5 -18.58 -35.17 10.49
C MET A 5 -17.44 -34.40 9.80
N TYR A 6 -17.65 -33.92 8.56
CA TYR A 6 -16.66 -33.08 7.87
C TYR A 6 -16.41 -31.75 8.59
N ALA A 7 -17.46 -31.11 9.11
CA ALA A 7 -17.31 -29.90 9.92
C ALA A 7 -16.47 -30.16 11.19
N ARG A 8 -16.73 -31.27 11.90
CA ARG A 8 -15.95 -31.65 13.09
C ARG A 8 -14.49 -31.98 12.78
N ILE A 9 -14.24 -32.70 11.68
CA ILE A 9 -12.87 -33.00 11.22
C ILE A 9 -12.15 -31.71 10.83
N ALA A 10 -12.79 -30.82 10.07
CA ALA A 10 -12.22 -29.53 9.70
C ALA A 10 -11.93 -28.66 10.93
N SER A 11 -12.84 -28.60 11.91
CA SER A 11 -12.61 -27.89 13.17
C SER A 11 -11.46 -28.50 13.98
N PHE A 12 -11.36 -29.82 14.04
CA PHE A 12 -10.25 -30.51 14.73
C PHE A 12 -8.90 -30.25 14.06
N LEU A 13 -8.84 -30.33 12.72
CA LEU A 13 -7.64 -30.00 11.93
C LEU A 13 -7.26 -28.52 12.10
N PHE A 14 -8.25 -27.62 12.13
CA PHE A 14 -8.02 -26.20 12.39
C PHE A 14 -7.44 -25.95 13.79
N LEU A 15 -8.03 -26.56 14.83
CA LEU A 15 -7.53 -26.46 16.21
C LEU A 15 -6.13 -27.06 16.35
N MET A 16 -5.86 -28.17 15.68
CA MET A 16 -4.52 -28.78 15.64
C MET A 16 -3.51 -27.86 14.94
N LEU A 17 -3.87 -27.26 13.80
CA LEU A 17 -3.02 -26.31 13.08
C LEU A 17 -2.70 -25.08 13.96
N VAL A 18 -3.71 -24.51 14.62
CA VAL A 18 -3.54 -23.37 15.54
C VAL A 18 -2.70 -23.77 16.76
N GLY A 19 -2.94 -24.94 17.35
CA GLY A 19 -2.18 -25.45 18.49
C GLY A 19 -0.70 -25.70 18.16
N LEU A 20 -0.42 -26.39 17.05
CA LEU A 20 0.94 -26.70 16.61
C LEU A 20 1.71 -25.44 16.19
N SER A 21 1.07 -24.52 15.47
CA SER A 21 1.70 -23.24 15.09
C SER A 21 1.97 -22.34 16.31
N SER A 22 1.07 -22.35 17.30
CA SER A 22 1.29 -21.64 18.56
C SER A 22 2.44 -22.26 19.35
N LEU A 23 2.52 -23.59 19.44
CA LEU A 23 3.60 -24.28 20.15
C LEU A 23 4.98 -24.05 19.49
N ALA A 24 5.03 -24.08 18.14
CA ALA A 24 6.22 -23.73 17.37
C ALA A 24 6.64 -22.27 17.60
N PHE A 25 5.67 -21.36 17.68
CA PHE A 25 5.94 -19.95 17.98
C PHE A 25 6.47 -19.74 19.40
N TYR A 26 5.83 -20.35 20.42
CA TYR A 26 6.29 -20.28 21.80
C TYR A 26 7.68 -20.86 21.98
N THR A 27 7.98 -22.01 21.36
CA THR A 27 9.31 -22.63 21.44
C THR A 27 10.39 -21.77 20.76
N ASN A 28 10.09 -21.13 19.63
CA ASN A 28 11.02 -20.20 18.98
C ASN A 28 11.21 -18.90 19.77
N GLN A 29 10.15 -18.36 20.39
CA GLN A 29 10.25 -17.19 21.29
C GLN A 29 11.08 -17.51 22.52
N ILE A 30 10.90 -18.69 23.12
CA ILE A 30 11.73 -19.17 24.25
C ILE A 30 13.18 -19.31 23.81
N LYS A 31 13.47 -19.88 22.63
CA LYS A 31 14.84 -19.98 22.11
C LYS A 31 15.47 -18.60 21.88
N ALA A 32 14.73 -17.65 21.34
CA ALA A 32 15.20 -16.27 21.16
C ALA A 32 15.42 -15.56 22.50
N TRP A 33 14.55 -15.79 23.49
CA TRP A 33 14.70 -15.26 24.86
C TRP A 33 15.85 -15.90 25.63
N VAL A 34 16.06 -17.21 25.47
CA VAL A 34 17.15 -17.96 26.12
C VAL A 34 18.49 -17.69 25.42
N GLY A 35 18.49 -17.36 24.12
CA GLY A 35 19.67 -16.89 23.39
C GLY A 35 20.04 -15.42 23.68
N LEU A 36 19.17 -14.65 24.35
CA LEU A 36 19.48 -13.35 24.94
C LEU A 36 19.90 -13.59 26.39
N ASP A 37 21.21 -13.61 26.58
CA ASP A 37 21.99 -14.08 27.74
C ASP A 37 21.37 -14.02 29.17
N GLN A 38 21.65 -15.10 29.92
CA GLN A 38 21.55 -15.21 31.38
C GLN A 38 22.81 -14.66 32.09
N SER A 39 23.49 -13.63 31.58
CA SER A 39 24.50 -12.92 32.35
C SER A 39 23.85 -11.72 33.05
N GLY A 40 23.67 -11.85 34.36
CA GLY A 40 23.01 -10.87 35.22
C GLY A 40 23.74 -9.53 35.40
N ASN A 41 24.45 -9.02 34.39
CA ASN A 41 25.05 -7.69 34.41
C ASN A 41 24.93 -7.06 33.02
N GLY A 42 24.01 -6.11 32.85
CA GLY A 42 23.67 -5.45 31.59
C GLY A 42 24.81 -4.71 30.89
N GLN A 43 25.73 -5.45 30.28
CA GLN A 43 26.72 -4.98 29.32
C GLN A 43 26.55 -5.79 28.02
N PRO A 44 26.41 -5.15 26.86
CA PRO A 44 26.35 -5.88 25.59
C PRO A 44 27.75 -6.43 25.27
N LEU A 45 27.86 -7.76 25.17
CA LEU A 45 29.05 -8.41 24.63
C LEU A 45 29.14 -8.12 23.13
N VAL A 46 29.94 -7.13 22.78
CA VAL A 46 30.48 -6.95 21.44
C VAL A 46 31.71 -7.83 21.35
N GLU A 47 31.56 -9.05 20.86
CA GLU A 47 32.61 -9.80 20.15
C GLU A 47 32.04 -11.14 19.62
N GLY A 48 31.81 -11.23 18.30
CA GLY A 48 31.40 -12.47 17.62
C GLY A 48 30.23 -12.28 16.63
N VAL A 49 30.51 -11.67 15.48
CA VAL A 49 29.56 -11.51 14.36
C VAL A 49 29.24 -12.90 13.78
N ASN A 50 28.10 -13.46 14.17
CA ASN A 50 27.29 -14.48 13.45
C ASN A 50 25.97 -14.75 14.20
N ASP A 51 25.95 -14.65 15.54
CA ASP A 51 24.80 -15.09 16.35
C ASP A 51 23.67 -14.04 16.45
N GLY A 52 24.02 -12.74 16.47
CA GLY A 52 23.03 -11.65 16.49
C GLY A 52 22.20 -11.57 15.22
N ASP A 53 22.84 -11.78 14.06
CA ASP A 53 22.16 -11.86 12.77
C ASP A 53 21.28 -13.11 12.71
N ASP A 54 21.71 -14.24 13.26
CA ASP A 54 20.90 -15.46 13.32
C ASP A 54 19.69 -15.33 14.24
N VAL A 55 19.81 -14.67 15.40
CA VAL A 55 18.67 -14.38 16.28
C VAL A 55 17.67 -13.45 15.58
N VAL A 56 18.14 -12.36 14.96
CA VAL A 56 17.30 -11.43 14.21
C VAL A 56 16.66 -12.13 13.01
N ASN A 57 17.41 -12.91 12.24
CA ASN A 57 16.92 -13.66 11.09
C ASN A 57 15.89 -14.73 11.51
N ASN A 58 16.10 -15.41 12.63
CA ASN A 58 15.15 -16.40 13.15
C ASN A 58 13.88 -15.74 13.70
N ALA A 59 13.99 -14.58 14.34
CA ALA A 59 12.83 -13.78 14.75
C ALA A 59 12.04 -13.29 13.53
N LEU A 60 12.73 -12.82 12.47
CA LEU A 60 12.11 -12.42 11.21
C LEU A 60 11.44 -13.60 10.49
N LYS A 61 12.11 -14.76 10.40
CA LYS A 61 11.53 -16.00 9.83
C LYS A 61 10.29 -16.44 10.61
N SER A 62 10.36 -16.42 11.94
CA SER A 62 9.23 -16.80 12.81
C SER A 62 8.06 -15.83 12.65
N LYS A 63 8.34 -14.52 12.61
CA LYS A 63 7.34 -13.48 12.33
C LYS A 63 6.69 -13.68 10.96
N MET A 64 7.47 -13.92 9.91
CA MET A 64 6.93 -14.14 8.56
C MET A 64 6.11 -15.43 8.47
N THR A 65 6.53 -16.49 9.15
CA THR A 65 5.77 -17.75 9.26
C THR A 65 4.42 -17.49 9.91
N TYR A 66 4.40 -16.76 11.03
CA TYR A 66 3.16 -16.38 11.70
C TYR A 66 2.24 -15.55 10.80
N VAL A 67 2.79 -14.55 10.10
CA VAL A 67 2.03 -13.74 9.14
C VAL A 67 1.43 -14.62 8.04
N GLN A 68 2.20 -15.56 7.47
CA GLN A 68 1.72 -16.47 6.43
C GLN A 68 0.60 -17.40 6.92
N VAL A 69 0.73 -18.01 8.10
CA VAL A 69 -0.31 -18.90 8.65
C VAL A 69 -1.59 -18.14 8.96
N ASN A 70 -1.48 -16.98 9.63
CA ASN A 70 -2.63 -16.14 9.95
C ASN A 70 -3.36 -15.68 8.67
N THR A 71 -2.62 -15.28 7.65
CA THR A 71 -3.22 -14.76 6.40
C THR A 71 -3.81 -15.88 5.54
N PHE A 72 -3.21 -17.07 5.52
CA PHE A 72 -3.83 -18.26 4.93
C PHE A 72 -5.17 -18.60 5.58
N ILE A 73 -5.25 -18.58 6.92
CA ILE A 73 -6.51 -18.81 7.63
C ILE A 73 -7.54 -17.75 7.27
N ARG A 74 -7.16 -16.48 7.18
CA ARG A 74 -8.05 -15.37 6.82
C ARG A 74 -8.61 -15.52 5.41
N ASP A 75 -7.74 -15.86 4.46
CA ASP A 75 -8.12 -16.14 3.07
C ASP A 75 -9.13 -17.28 3.00
N ALA A 76 -8.86 -18.39 3.70
CA ALA A 76 -9.77 -19.53 3.79
C ALA A 76 -11.13 -19.19 4.43
N LEU A 77 -11.17 -18.16 5.30
CA LEU A 77 -12.39 -17.65 5.93
C LEU A 77 -13.06 -16.52 5.13
N GLY A 78 -12.54 -16.18 3.94
CA GLY A 78 -13.07 -15.09 3.09
C GLY A 78 -12.85 -13.69 3.66
N GLN A 79 -11.90 -13.50 4.58
CA GLN A 79 -11.57 -12.18 5.12
C GLN A 79 -10.66 -11.41 4.17
N ASN A 80 -11.19 -10.36 3.56
CA ASN A 80 -10.47 -9.54 2.58
C ASN A 80 -9.80 -8.30 3.18
N VAL A 81 -9.99 -8.03 4.48
CA VAL A 81 -9.40 -6.89 5.20
C VAL A 81 -8.63 -7.33 6.44
N LYS A 82 -7.46 -6.73 6.64
CA LYS A 82 -6.60 -6.92 7.82
C LYS A 82 -6.22 -5.58 8.45
N ASN A 83 -6.32 -5.48 9.77
CA ASN A 83 -5.74 -4.38 10.53
C ASN A 83 -4.22 -4.58 10.70
N ASP A 84 -3.45 -3.59 10.27
CA ASP A 84 -2.01 -3.46 10.47
C ASP A 84 -1.73 -2.11 11.15
N ASN A 85 -1.55 -2.14 12.47
CA ASN A 85 -1.21 -0.96 13.29
C ASN A 85 -2.10 0.27 13.01
N GLY A 86 -3.41 0.06 12.90
CA GLY A 86 -4.39 1.14 12.67
C GLY A 86 -4.64 1.49 11.21
N ARG A 87 -3.99 0.81 10.25
CA ARG A 87 -4.33 0.88 8.82
C ARG A 87 -4.88 -0.45 8.33
N LEU A 88 -6.03 -0.39 7.68
CA LEU A 88 -6.69 -1.56 7.13
C LEU A 88 -6.14 -1.81 5.72
N VAL A 89 -5.58 -3.00 5.48
CA VAL A 89 -5.16 -3.48 4.16
C VAL A 89 -6.27 -4.32 3.57
N MET A 90 -6.68 -4.03 2.34
CA MET A 90 -7.71 -4.75 1.59
C MET A 90 -7.11 -5.45 0.37
N LYS A 91 -7.53 -6.69 0.12
CA LYS A 91 -7.32 -7.37 -1.16
C LYS A 91 -8.57 -7.21 -2.02
N LEU A 92 -8.40 -6.63 -3.20
CA LEU A 92 -9.44 -6.45 -4.21
C LEU A 92 -9.73 -7.78 -4.92
N ASN A 93 -10.89 -7.89 -5.59
CA ASN A 93 -11.30 -9.10 -6.32
C ASN A 93 -10.35 -9.47 -7.45
N ASN A 94 -9.66 -8.48 -8.03
CA ASN A 94 -8.62 -8.67 -9.04
C ASN A 94 -7.23 -9.03 -8.45
N GLY A 95 -7.13 -9.22 -7.14
CA GLY A 95 -5.90 -9.64 -6.44
C GLY A 95 -4.99 -8.50 -5.99
N TYR A 96 -5.25 -7.25 -6.38
CA TYR A 96 -4.44 -6.10 -5.98
C TYR A 96 -4.68 -5.73 -4.51
N LEU A 97 -3.62 -5.30 -3.83
CA LEU A 97 -3.71 -4.79 -2.47
C LEU A 97 -3.86 -3.28 -2.43
N THR A 98 -4.75 -2.78 -1.58
CA THR A 98 -4.92 -1.35 -1.30
C THR A 98 -5.07 -1.09 0.20
N TYR A 99 -5.03 0.18 0.60
CA TYR A 99 -5.56 0.59 1.90
C TYR A 99 -7.08 0.72 1.82
N TYR A 100 -7.76 0.34 2.88
CA TYR A 100 -9.19 0.61 3.06
C TYR A 100 -9.38 1.98 3.69
N TYR A 101 -10.20 2.81 3.04
CA TYR A 101 -10.49 4.16 3.49
C TYR A 101 -11.94 4.28 4.00
N GLU A 102 -12.06 4.53 5.30
CA GLU A 102 -13.30 5.03 5.88
C GLU A 102 -13.61 6.42 5.33
N ARG A 103 -14.89 6.80 5.39
CA ARG A 103 -15.33 8.12 4.97
C ARG A 103 -14.65 9.20 5.81
N THR A 104 -13.90 10.07 5.13
CA THR A 104 -13.35 11.28 5.76
C THR A 104 -14.47 12.31 5.99
N SER A 105 -14.55 12.90 7.18
CA SER A 105 -15.58 13.91 7.52
C SER A 105 -15.43 15.18 6.69
N ASP A 106 -16.55 15.87 6.44
CA ASP A 106 -16.54 17.13 5.69
C ASP A 106 -15.70 18.21 6.40
N GLU A 107 -15.69 18.23 7.74
CA GLU A 107 -14.81 19.11 8.52
C GLU A 107 -13.33 18.91 8.19
N LYS A 108 -12.86 17.65 8.14
CA LYS A 108 -11.47 17.34 7.79
C LYS A 108 -11.15 17.71 6.35
N ILE A 109 -12.07 17.43 5.42
CA ILE A 109 -11.90 17.85 4.01
C ILE A 109 -11.80 19.37 3.91
N ASN A 110 -12.71 20.10 4.56
CA ASN A 110 -12.74 21.56 4.55
C ASN A 110 -11.46 22.16 5.16
N GLN A 111 -10.95 21.56 6.24
CA GLN A 111 -9.68 21.96 6.84
C GLN A 111 -8.49 21.73 5.89
N GLN A 112 -8.43 20.60 5.17
CA GLN A 112 -7.39 20.37 4.17
C GLN A 112 -7.49 21.34 2.99
N VAL A 113 -8.71 21.64 2.54
CA VAL A 113 -8.97 22.64 1.50
C VAL A 113 -8.52 24.03 1.96
N SER A 114 -8.77 24.41 3.21
CA SER A 114 -8.34 25.71 3.73
C SER A 114 -6.82 25.83 3.76
N TYR A 115 -6.09 24.81 4.20
CA TYR A 115 -4.62 24.84 4.20
C TYR A 115 -4.03 25.04 2.80
N TYR A 116 -4.55 24.35 1.79
CA TYR A 116 -4.09 24.53 0.42
C TYR A 116 -4.51 25.86 -0.18
N THR A 117 -5.70 26.36 0.20
CA THR A 117 -6.17 27.68 -0.22
C THR A 117 -5.28 28.77 0.36
N ASP A 118 -4.94 28.71 1.65
CA ASP A 118 -4.05 29.66 2.31
C ASP A 118 -2.66 29.67 1.68
N LEU A 119 -2.10 28.49 1.40
CA LEU A 119 -0.83 28.37 0.69
C LEU A 119 -0.90 28.98 -0.72
N TYR A 120 -1.98 28.70 -1.45
CA TYR A 120 -2.19 29.26 -2.78
C TYR A 120 -2.31 30.80 -2.75
N GLN A 121 -3.06 31.36 -1.81
CA GLN A 121 -3.17 32.82 -1.66
C GLN A 121 -1.83 33.45 -1.28
N TYR A 122 -1.05 32.80 -0.41
CA TYR A 122 0.31 33.23 -0.08
C TYR A 122 1.21 33.27 -1.32
N CYS A 123 1.26 32.18 -2.09
CA CYS A 123 2.03 32.10 -3.33
C CYS A 123 1.58 33.15 -4.34
N LYS A 124 0.26 33.32 -4.53
CA LYS A 124 -0.32 34.33 -5.41
C LYS A 124 0.09 35.74 -5.01
N GLY A 125 0.05 36.07 -3.71
CA GLY A 125 0.50 37.38 -3.18
C GLY A 125 2.00 37.64 -3.34
N LYS A 126 2.79 36.60 -3.60
CA LYS A 126 4.23 36.66 -3.90
C LYS A 126 4.54 36.52 -5.40
N ASN A 127 3.53 36.50 -6.27
CA ASN A 127 3.68 36.20 -7.70
C ASN A 127 4.38 34.86 -7.96
N ILE A 128 4.16 33.86 -7.11
CA ILE A 128 4.67 32.49 -7.27
C ILE A 128 3.56 31.63 -7.87
N PRO A 129 3.75 31.05 -9.08
CA PRO A 129 2.79 30.11 -9.64
C PRO A 129 2.67 28.84 -8.80
N MET A 130 1.45 28.38 -8.60
CA MET A 130 1.16 27.14 -7.87
C MET A 130 -0.02 26.42 -8.54
N ILE A 131 0.10 25.10 -8.64
CA ILE A 131 -0.94 24.19 -9.10
C ILE A 131 -0.89 22.90 -8.28
N TYR A 132 -2.05 22.33 -7.98
CA TYR A 132 -2.15 21.04 -7.30
C TYR A 132 -2.31 19.90 -8.30
N PHE A 133 -1.47 18.87 -8.22
CA PHE A 133 -1.65 17.64 -9.01
C PHE A 133 -2.18 16.53 -8.11
N GLN A 134 -3.41 16.09 -8.36
CA GLN A 134 -3.99 14.94 -7.67
C GLN A 134 -3.45 13.66 -8.29
N ALA A 135 -2.63 12.92 -7.54
CA ALA A 135 -2.25 11.57 -7.90
C ALA A 135 -3.46 10.61 -7.80
N PRO A 136 -3.57 9.62 -8.69
CA PRO A 136 -4.62 8.63 -8.64
C PRO A 136 -4.46 7.70 -7.42
N ASN A 137 -5.57 7.28 -6.81
CA ASN A 137 -5.58 6.14 -5.89
C ASN A 137 -5.65 4.84 -6.70
N LYS A 138 -5.16 3.72 -6.17
CA LYS A 138 -5.25 2.42 -6.83
C LYS A 138 -6.69 1.94 -7.06
N VAL A 139 -7.64 2.30 -6.20
CA VAL A 139 -9.05 1.94 -6.41
C VAL A 139 -9.59 2.75 -7.61
N ASP A 140 -9.94 2.06 -8.69
CA ASP A 140 -10.54 2.69 -9.88
C ASP A 140 -11.92 3.28 -9.52
N PRO A 141 -12.20 4.56 -9.80
CA PRO A 141 -13.52 5.15 -9.60
C PRO A 141 -14.66 4.43 -10.33
N ASP A 142 -14.42 3.80 -11.48
CA ASP A 142 -15.49 3.23 -12.34
C ASP A 142 -15.63 1.71 -12.14
N ASN A 143 -14.55 1.03 -11.77
CA ASN A 143 -14.53 -0.40 -11.54
C ASN A 143 -13.70 -0.74 -10.29
N PRO A 144 -14.22 -0.49 -9.07
CA PRO A 144 -13.40 -0.45 -7.86
C PRO A 144 -12.91 -1.82 -7.36
N GLN A 145 -13.43 -2.92 -7.92
CA GLN A 145 -13.03 -4.30 -7.58
C GLN A 145 -13.12 -4.62 -6.08
N LEU A 146 -14.03 -3.97 -5.35
CA LEU A 146 -14.19 -4.20 -3.92
C LEU A 146 -14.80 -5.59 -3.68
N PRO A 147 -14.33 -6.33 -2.66
CA PRO A 147 -14.97 -7.55 -2.22
C PRO A 147 -16.37 -7.29 -1.65
N ASP A 148 -17.24 -8.31 -1.72
CA ASP A 148 -18.61 -8.21 -1.22
C ASP A 148 -18.66 -7.79 0.25
N GLY A 149 -19.57 -6.85 0.55
CA GLY A 149 -19.78 -6.33 1.90
C GLY A 149 -18.78 -5.26 2.34
N TYR A 150 -17.84 -4.86 1.48
CA TYR A 150 -16.90 -3.78 1.75
C TYR A 150 -17.21 -2.53 0.92
N THR A 151 -16.88 -1.36 1.48
CA THR A 151 -16.92 -0.07 0.77
C THR A 151 -15.54 0.58 0.80
N ASP A 152 -15.29 1.56 -0.05
CA ASP A 152 -14.09 2.39 0.03
C ASP A 152 -14.46 3.83 -0.30
N ASN A 153 -13.86 4.78 0.41
CA ASN A 153 -14.20 6.20 0.30
C ASN A 153 -13.02 7.06 -0.16
N CYS A 154 -11.96 6.47 -0.73
CA CYS A 154 -10.80 7.26 -1.17
C CYS A 154 -11.17 8.23 -2.30
N ASN A 155 -11.91 7.77 -3.32
CA ASN A 155 -12.30 8.59 -4.45
C ASN A 155 -13.33 9.65 -4.07
N ASP A 156 -14.29 9.33 -3.20
CA ASP A 156 -15.23 10.32 -2.65
C ASP A 156 -14.50 11.43 -1.87
N ALA A 157 -13.49 11.08 -1.07
CA ALA A 157 -12.70 12.07 -0.35
C ALA A 157 -11.93 12.98 -1.31
N ILE A 158 -11.31 12.40 -2.36
CA ILE A 158 -10.61 13.15 -3.40
C ILE A 158 -11.58 14.08 -4.13
N ASP A 159 -12.75 13.61 -4.55
CA ASP A 159 -13.73 14.39 -5.30
C ASP A 159 -14.24 15.59 -4.50
N ARG A 160 -14.54 15.38 -3.21
CA ARG A 160 -14.94 16.47 -2.30
C ARG A 160 -13.81 17.47 -2.09
N TYR A 161 -12.57 16.99 -1.92
CA TYR A 161 -11.40 17.85 -1.77
C TYR A 161 -11.15 18.70 -3.03
N LEU A 162 -11.15 18.10 -4.23
CA LEU A 162 -10.98 18.82 -5.50
C LEU A 162 -12.11 19.81 -5.77
N LYS A 163 -13.35 19.45 -5.43
CA LYS A 163 -14.48 20.40 -5.48
C LYS A 163 -14.28 21.60 -4.56
N GLY A 164 -13.71 21.37 -3.37
CA GLY A 164 -13.33 22.42 -2.44
C GLY A 164 -12.24 23.33 -3.00
N LEU A 165 -11.15 22.77 -3.54
CA LEU A 165 -10.10 23.53 -4.22
C LEU A 165 -10.66 24.38 -5.37
N LYS A 166 -11.49 23.78 -6.22
CA LYS A 166 -12.17 24.47 -7.33
C LYS A 166 -12.98 25.67 -6.85
N SER A 167 -13.79 25.48 -5.81
CA SER A 167 -14.66 26.52 -5.25
C SER A 167 -13.86 27.70 -4.67
N ASN A 168 -12.63 27.45 -4.21
CA ASN A 168 -11.72 28.47 -3.68
C ASN A 168 -10.77 29.04 -4.75
N GLY A 169 -10.94 28.67 -6.02
CA GLY A 169 -10.11 29.17 -7.13
C GLY A 169 -8.67 28.65 -7.12
N VAL A 170 -8.39 27.55 -6.41
CA VAL A 170 -7.08 26.89 -6.43
C VAL A 170 -7.00 26.03 -7.71
N PRO A 171 -6.04 26.28 -8.62
CA PRO A 171 -5.89 25.48 -9.82
C PRO A 171 -5.41 24.07 -9.48
N TYR A 172 -5.99 23.07 -10.13
CA TYR A 172 -5.60 21.68 -9.97
C TYR A 172 -5.71 20.89 -11.27
N VAL A 173 -4.98 19.77 -11.33
CA VAL A 173 -5.10 18.74 -12.36
C VAL A 173 -5.41 17.41 -11.68
N ASP A 174 -6.44 16.73 -12.17
CA ASP A 174 -6.78 15.38 -11.74
C ASP A 174 -6.16 14.35 -12.69
N LEU A 175 -5.13 13.65 -12.24
CA LEU A 175 -4.44 12.65 -13.06
C LEU A 175 -5.26 11.37 -13.23
N ARG A 176 -6.35 11.14 -12.47
CA ARG A 176 -7.21 9.96 -12.65
C ARG A 176 -7.85 9.96 -14.04
N THR A 177 -8.33 11.12 -14.49
CA THR A 177 -8.92 11.27 -15.83
C THR A 177 -7.90 11.03 -16.93
N ALA A 178 -6.69 11.58 -16.77
CA ALA A 178 -5.62 11.38 -17.76
C ALA A 178 -5.19 9.91 -17.82
N LEU A 179 -5.11 9.23 -16.66
CA LEU A 179 -4.68 7.85 -16.59
C LEU A 179 -5.69 6.92 -17.28
N LYS A 180 -7.00 7.14 -17.07
CA LYS A 180 -8.06 6.40 -17.76
C LYS A 180 -8.07 6.59 -19.28
N ASN A 181 -7.68 7.75 -19.77
CA ASN A 181 -7.66 8.03 -21.20
C ASN A 181 -6.44 7.44 -21.91
N ASP A 182 -5.33 7.31 -21.19
CA ASP A 182 -4.03 6.95 -21.77
C ASP A 182 -3.67 5.46 -21.53
N PHE A 183 -4.32 4.79 -20.59
CA PHE A 183 -4.08 3.39 -20.27
C PHE A 183 -5.36 2.56 -20.39
N ASP A 184 -5.27 1.41 -21.06
CA ASP A 184 -6.39 0.49 -21.26
C ASP A 184 -6.84 -0.17 -19.95
N ASN A 185 -5.90 -0.41 -19.03
CA ASN A 185 -6.17 -1.04 -17.74
C ASN A 185 -5.63 -0.17 -16.59
N TYR A 186 -6.56 0.36 -15.79
CA TYR A 186 -6.25 1.21 -14.64
C TYR A 186 -5.34 0.51 -13.62
N TYR A 187 -5.59 -0.77 -13.34
CA TYR A 187 -4.86 -1.49 -12.30
C TYR A 187 -3.43 -1.85 -12.70
N GLU A 188 -3.17 -2.05 -13.99
CA GLU A 188 -1.81 -2.28 -14.53
C GLU A 188 -0.90 -1.05 -14.42
N CYS A 189 -1.45 0.10 -14.02
CA CYS A 189 -0.66 1.28 -13.68
C CYS A 189 -0.08 1.22 -12.26
N PHE A 190 -0.36 0.16 -11.49
CA PHE A 190 0.07 0.02 -10.11
C PHE A 190 0.74 -1.31 -9.82
N PHE A 191 1.56 -1.34 -8.76
CA PHE A 191 2.00 -2.62 -8.22
C PHE A 191 0.81 -3.41 -7.69
N ILE A 192 0.88 -4.73 -7.70
CA ILE A 192 -0.11 -5.61 -7.10
C ILE A 192 0.00 -5.52 -5.57
N THR A 193 1.22 -5.63 -5.03
CA THR A 193 1.45 -5.77 -3.59
C THR A 193 1.87 -4.48 -2.86
N ASP A 194 2.05 -3.37 -3.57
CA ASP A 194 2.28 -2.03 -3.01
C ASP A 194 1.21 -1.03 -3.45
N HIS A 195 0.77 -0.13 -2.58
CA HIS A 195 -0.23 0.90 -2.91
C HIS A 195 0.18 1.93 -3.98
N HIS A 196 1.48 2.08 -4.29
CA HIS A 196 1.94 3.03 -5.30
C HIS A 196 1.75 2.54 -6.73
N TRP A 197 1.79 3.48 -7.67
CA TRP A 197 1.87 3.22 -9.10
C TRP A 197 3.19 2.53 -9.51
N LEU A 198 3.27 2.04 -10.74
CA LEU A 198 4.52 1.55 -11.33
C LEU A 198 5.48 2.70 -11.69
N PRO A 199 6.80 2.44 -11.77
CA PRO A 199 7.78 3.44 -12.25
C PRO A 199 7.45 4.04 -13.62
N GLU A 200 6.90 3.24 -14.53
CA GLU A 200 6.50 3.63 -15.88
C GLU A 200 5.31 4.60 -15.84
N THR A 201 4.33 4.31 -14.99
CA THR A 201 3.21 5.23 -14.73
C THR A 201 3.70 6.52 -14.08
N ALA A 202 4.67 6.45 -13.16
CA ALA A 202 5.29 7.64 -12.58
C ALA A 202 6.02 8.49 -13.63
N PHE A 203 6.75 7.85 -14.55
CA PHE A 203 7.41 8.51 -15.67
C PHE A 203 6.40 9.20 -16.60
N TRP A 204 5.33 8.49 -16.99
CA TRP A 204 4.22 9.06 -17.74
C TRP A 204 3.59 10.28 -17.02
N ALA A 205 3.31 10.16 -15.72
CA ALA A 205 2.70 11.23 -14.93
C ALA A 205 3.61 12.47 -14.87
N SER A 206 4.93 12.27 -14.75
CA SER A 206 5.91 13.37 -14.81
C SER A 206 5.85 14.13 -16.14
N GLY A 207 5.65 13.41 -17.25
CA GLY A 207 5.44 14.01 -18.56
C GLY A 207 4.16 14.83 -18.63
N LYS A 208 3.05 14.31 -18.11
CA LYS A 208 1.78 15.05 -18.02
C LYS A 208 1.89 16.30 -17.17
N ILE A 209 2.63 16.24 -16.07
CA ILE A 209 2.92 17.40 -15.21
C ILE A 209 3.70 18.45 -15.98
N LEU A 210 4.80 18.08 -16.63
CA LEU A 210 5.63 19.03 -17.38
C LEU A 210 4.89 19.66 -18.56
N VAL A 211 4.07 18.90 -19.30
CA VAL A 211 3.19 19.46 -20.34
C VAL A 211 2.19 20.46 -19.77
N ASN A 212 1.54 20.15 -18.64
CA ASN A 212 0.62 21.09 -17.98
C ASN A 212 1.34 22.35 -17.51
N LEU A 213 2.51 22.21 -16.90
CA LEU A 213 3.32 23.33 -16.42
C LEU A 213 3.81 24.22 -17.57
N GLY A 214 4.24 23.61 -18.68
CA GLY A 214 4.61 24.35 -19.89
C GLY A 214 3.45 25.15 -20.48
N ASN A 215 2.28 24.54 -20.60
CA ASN A 215 1.11 25.20 -21.19
C ASN A 215 0.50 26.27 -20.29
N ALA A 216 0.41 26.03 -18.98
CA ALA A 216 -0.28 26.92 -18.04
C ALA A 216 0.62 28.03 -17.48
N TYR A 217 1.94 27.77 -17.39
CA TYR A 217 2.89 28.66 -16.70
C TYR A 217 4.12 29.01 -17.53
N ASN A 218 4.16 28.61 -18.81
CA ASN A 218 5.29 28.85 -19.72
C ASN A 218 6.63 28.36 -19.14
N ILE A 219 6.59 27.24 -18.40
CA ILE A 219 7.79 26.58 -17.87
C ILE A 219 8.46 25.79 -18.98
N GLU A 220 9.68 26.19 -19.34
CA GLU A 220 10.51 25.45 -20.27
C GLU A 220 11.13 24.23 -19.61
N TYR A 221 11.13 23.11 -20.33
CA TYR A 221 11.82 21.89 -19.92
C TYR A 221 12.38 21.16 -21.13
N ASN A 222 13.44 20.39 -20.90
CA ASN A 222 14.03 19.56 -21.96
C ASN A 222 13.11 18.38 -22.28
N LYS A 223 12.53 18.35 -23.48
CA LYS A 223 11.59 17.29 -23.93
C LYS A 223 12.20 15.88 -23.92
N ILE A 224 13.53 15.75 -23.88
CA ILE A 224 14.22 14.47 -23.73
C ILE A 224 13.82 13.78 -22.42
N VAL A 225 13.58 14.55 -21.34
CA VAL A 225 13.32 13.99 -20.00
C VAL A 225 11.97 13.29 -19.88
N THR A 226 11.08 13.49 -20.85
CA THR A 226 9.75 12.85 -20.91
C THR A 226 9.65 11.86 -22.06
N ASN A 227 10.74 11.62 -22.80
CA ASN A 227 10.78 10.69 -23.93
C ASN A 227 11.33 9.35 -23.45
N GLU A 228 10.46 8.35 -23.31
CA GLU A 228 10.83 7.01 -22.84
C GLU A 228 11.95 6.37 -23.69
N ASN A 229 12.01 6.65 -25.00
CA ASN A 229 13.05 6.15 -25.90
C ASN A 229 14.47 6.68 -25.57
N GLN A 230 14.59 7.64 -24.65
CA GLN A 230 15.87 8.17 -24.16
C GLN A 230 16.32 7.47 -22.88
N TYR A 231 15.59 6.45 -22.42
CA TYR A 231 15.86 5.69 -21.21
C TYR A 231 15.98 4.20 -21.53
N SER A 232 16.77 3.48 -20.72
CA SER A 232 16.81 2.02 -20.75
C SER A 232 15.94 1.45 -19.64
N LYS A 233 15.04 0.53 -19.99
CA LYS A 233 14.18 -0.18 -19.03
C LYS A 233 14.74 -1.58 -18.73
N ARG A 234 14.80 -1.94 -17.44
CA ARG A 234 15.09 -3.31 -17.00
C ARG A 234 14.07 -3.73 -15.96
N VAL A 235 13.37 -4.82 -16.23
CA VAL A 235 12.33 -5.39 -15.35
C VAL A 235 12.91 -6.59 -14.61
N TYR A 236 12.65 -6.66 -13.31
CA TYR A 236 13.02 -7.78 -12.45
C TYR A 236 11.75 -8.44 -11.92
N ASN A 237 11.33 -9.52 -12.58
CA ASN A 237 10.12 -10.23 -12.20
C ASN A 237 10.28 -10.94 -10.84
N GLU A 238 9.19 -11.01 -10.08
CA GLU A 238 9.08 -11.68 -8.78
C GLU A 238 10.10 -11.20 -7.73
N TRP A 239 10.60 -9.97 -7.90
CA TRP A 239 11.65 -9.41 -7.06
C TRP A 239 11.11 -8.49 -5.97
N PHE A 240 9.98 -7.83 -6.23
CA PHE A 240 9.44 -6.81 -5.35
C PHE A 240 8.25 -7.34 -4.54
N LEU A 241 8.41 -7.36 -3.22
CA LEU A 241 7.30 -7.49 -2.29
C LEU A 241 7.02 -6.11 -1.71
N GLY A 242 5.91 -5.52 -2.12
CA GLY A 242 5.42 -4.22 -1.72
C GLY A 242 5.11 -4.11 -0.23
N SER A 243 4.97 -2.87 0.25
CA SER A 243 4.71 -2.57 1.65
C SER A 243 3.44 -3.25 2.18
N LEU A 244 2.38 -3.36 1.36
CA LEU A 244 1.16 -4.06 1.74
C LEU A 244 1.36 -5.58 1.74
N GLY A 245 2.12 -6.11 0.76
CA GLY A 245 2.49 -7.52 0.71
C GLY A 245 3.33 -7.97 1.90
N LYS A 246 4.29 -7.15 2.37
CA LYS A 246 5.06 -7.43 3.59
C LYS A 246 4.16 -7.50 4.84
N LYS A 247 3.12 -6.67 4.90
CA LYS A 247 2.15 -6.65 6.00
C LYS A 247 1.20 -7.84 5.94
N ALA A 248 0.78 -8.21 4.73
CA ALA A 248 -0.23 -9.21 4.53
C ALA A 248 0.32 -10.62 4.25
N GLY A 249 1.62 -10.77 4.05
CA GLY A 249 2.27 -12.04 3.77
C GLY A 249 2.23 -12.41 2.28
N LYS A 250 3.34 -12.96 1.79
CA LYS A 250 3.51 -13.37 0.39
C LYS A 250 2.42 -14.35 -0.09
N ASN A 251 1.97 -15.29 0.74
CA ASN A 251 0.97 -16.28 0.32
C ASN A 251 -0.40 -15.67 0.02
N TRP A 252 -0.75 -14.56 0.69
CA TRP A 252 -2.00 -13.86 0.48
C TRP A 252 -1.91 -12.81 -0.62
N SER A 253 -0.75 -12.15 -0.72
CA SER A 253 -0.52 -11.00 -1.59
C SER A 253 0.11 -11.34 -2.94
N GLY A 254 0.80 -12.47 -3.06
CA GLY A 254 1.70 -12.75 -4.19
C GLY A 254 3.03 -11.99 -4.07
N VAL A 255 3.70 -11.83 -5.20
CA VAL A 255 4.88 -10.96 -5.39
C VAL A 255 4.67 -10.21 -6.70
N ASP A 256 5.14 -8.98 -6.79
CA ASP A 256 5.02 -8.20 -8.02
C ASP A 256 5.91 -8.80 -9.13
N ASN A 257 5.34 -8.85 -10.34
CA ASN A 257 6.03 -9.21 -11.58
C ASN A 257 6.61 -7.96 -12.24
#